data_AF-A0A643F6T0-F1
#
_entry.id   AF-A0A643F6T0-F1
#
_cell.length_a   1.000
_cell.length_b   1.000
_cell.length_c   1.000
_cell.angle_alpha   90.00
_cell.angle_beta   90.00
_cell.angle_gamma   90.00
#
_symmetry.space_group_name_H-M   'P 1'
#
loop_
_entity.id
_entity.type
_entity.pdbx_description
1 polymer ?
#
loop_
_entity_poly.entity_id
_entity_poly.type
_entity_poly.pdbx_seq_one_letter_code
_entity_poly.pdbx_strand_id
1 'polypeptide(L)' 'MVSLHTACGATASDLAQTQYLLRFESLFHAGRGMAFPCDAQGHVDLDGMTERARESYLYARAVIGREYAFPQVLSLAH' A
#
# COMPACT_ATOMS: atom_id res chain seq x y z
N MET A 1 24.35 -5.04 -25.77
CA MET A 1 24.39 -4.19 -24.56
C MET A 1 22.97 -3.68 -24.33
N VAL A 2 22.10 -4.53 -23.75
CA VAL A 2 20.73 -4.12 -23.40
C VAL A 2 20.70 -4.07 -21.88
N SER A 3 20.67 -2.84 -21.36
CA SER A 3 20.59 -2.56 -19.94
C SER A 3 19.30 -3.16 -19.37
N LEU A 4 19.44 -4.04 -18.38
CA LEU A 4 18.34 -4.49 -17.54
C LEU A 4 17.80 -3.28 -16.77
N HIS A 5 16.60 -2.81 -17.09
CA HIS A 5 15.83 -1.98 -16.16
C HIS A 5 15.15 -2.89 -15.13
N THR A 6 15.93 -3.37 -14.17
CA THR A 6 15.38 -3.84 -12.89
C THR A 6 15.22 -2.63 -11.98
N ALA A 7 14.04 -2.02 -12.00
CA ALA A 7 13.61 -1.07 -10.98
C ALA A 7 12.14 -1.36 -10.63
N CYS A 8 11.86 -2.58 -10.18
CA CYS A 8 10.64 -2.88 -9.43
C CYS A 8 11.03 -3.04 -7.96
N GLY A 9 11.55 -1.96 -7.38
CA GLY A 9 12.05 -1.93 -6.01
C GLY A 9 11.05 -1.27 -5.08
N ALA A 10 9.95 -1.96 -4.76
CA ALA A 10 9.40 -1.87 -3.42
C ALA A 10 9.90 -3.11 -2.70
N THR A 11 11.10 -3.04 -2.12
CA THR A 11 11.66 -4.13 -1.34
C THR A 11 10.76 -4.37 -0.14
N ALA A 12 10.39 -5.62 0.10
CA ALA A 12 9.65 -6.03 1.30
C ALA A 12 10.32 -5.57 2.62
N SER A 13 11.59 -5.18 2.55
CA SER A 13 12.37 -4.64 3.67
C SER A 13 12.05 -3.18 4.03
N ASP A 14 11.49 -2.36 3.13
CA ASP A 14 11.04 -0.99 3.49
C ASP A 14 9.72 -1.03 4.31
N LEU A 15 8.90 -2.03 4.03
CA LEU A 15 7.75 -2.39 4.88
C LEU A 15 8.19 -2.83 6.29
N ALA A 16 9.44 -3.29 6.46
CA ALA A 16 9.95 -3.71 7.76
C ALA A 16 10.40 -2.55 8.67
N GLN A 17 10.55 -1.33 8.15
CA GLN A 17 10.77 -0.11 8.96
C GLN A 17 9.48 0.65 9.23
N THR A 18 8.44 0.36 8.46
CA THR A 18 7.14 0.97 8.64
C THR A 18 6.38 0.27 9.76
N GLN A 19 6.19 0.97 10.88
CA GLN A 19 5.48 0.48 12.05
C GLN A 19 3.96 0.34 11.82
N TYR A 20 3.42 0.99 10.77
CA TYR A 20 1.99 1.05 10.49
C TYR A 20 1.67 0.87 9.01
N LEU A 21 0.68 0.04 8.68
CA LEU A 21 0.20 -0.13 7.31
C LEU A 21 -1.24 0.35 7.18
N LEU A 22 -1.53 1.06 6.10
CA LEU A 22 -2.90 1.36 5.69
C LEU A 22 -3.40 0.24 4.78
N ARG A 23 -4.31 -0.59 5.29
CA ARG A 23 -4.85 -1.75 4.58
C ARG A 23 -6.25 -1.47 4.02
N PHE A 24 -6.40 -1.76 2.73
CA PHE A 24 -7.65 -1.76 1.99
C PHE A 24 -8.11 -3.22 1.81
N GLU A 25 -9.13 -3.63 2.55
CA GLU A 25 -9.67 -4.99 2.45
C GLU A 25 -10.70 -5.09 1.33
N SER A 26 -10.62 -6.13 0.49
CA SER A 26 -11.62 -6.33 -0.56
C SER A 26 -12.94 -6.77 0.06
N LEU A 27 -14.03 -6.12 -0.34
CA LEU A 27 -15.38 -6.46 0.11
C LEU A 27 -15.88 -7.79 -0.47
N PHE A 28 -15.36 -8.19 -1.63
CA PHE A 28 -15.81 -9.37 -2.37
C PHE A 28 -14.93 -10.60 -2.12
N HIS A 29 -13.67 -10.40 -1.78
CA HIS A 29 -12.70 -11.48 -1.63
C HIS A 29 -11.91 -11.33 -0.33
N ALA A 30 -12.40 -11.96 0.74
CA ALA A 30 -11.71 -12.02 2.01
C ALA A 30 -10.26 -12.54 1.82
N GLY A 31 -9.29 -11.80 2.37
CA GLY A 31 -7.87 -12.09 2.22
C GLY A 31 -7.20 -11.50 0.98
N ARG A 32 -7.94 -10.90 0.05
CA ARG A 32 -7.38 -9.99 -0.97
C ARG A 32 -7.52 -8.55 -0.51
N GLY A 33 -6.44 -7.79 -0.68
CA GLY A 33 -6.40 -6.40 -0.28
C GLY A 33 -5.08 -5.77 -0.70
N MET A 34 -5.04 -4.46 -0.63
CA MET A 34 -3.81 -3.69 -0.83
C MET A 34 -3.39 -3.12 0.51
N ALA A 35 -2.10 -3.16 0.82
CA ALA A 35 -1.55 -2.54 2.01
C ALA A 35 -0.45 -1.58 1.59
N PHE A 36 -0.46 -0.39 2.16
CA PHE A 36 0.50 0.66 1.88
C PHE A 36 1.17 1.12 3.17
N PRO A 37 2.47 1.45 3.15
CA PRO A 37 3.13 2.00 4.32
C PRO A 37 2.49 3.32 4.74
N CYS A 38 2.25 3.50 6.04
CA CYS A 38 1.69 4.72 6.59
C CYS A 38 2.30 5.08 7.95
N ASP A 39 1.99 6.27 8.43
CA ASP A 39 2.27 6.68 9.81
C ASP A 39 1.18 6.19 10.78
N ALA A 40 1.36 6.48 12.08
CA ALA A 40 0.40 6.12 13.14
C ALA A 40 -0.97 6.80 13.00
N GLN A 41 -1.05 7.91 12.26
CA GLN A 41 -2.27 8.64 11.96
C GLN A 41 -2.96 8.11 10.68
N GLY A 42 -2.31 7.19 9.95
CA GLY A 42 -2.81 6.62 8.70
C GLY A 42 -2.47 7.44 7.46
N HIS A 43 -1.54 8.40 7.53
CA HIS A 43 -1.08 9.07 6.32
C HIS A 43 -0.10 8.20 5.56
N VAL A 44 -0.37 8.04 4.27
CA VAL A 44 0.50 7.35 3.33
C VAL A 44 1.41 8.39 2.69
N ASP A 45 2.72 8.18 2.78
CA ASP A 45 3.70 9.03 2.11
C ASP A 45 3.72 8.69 0.61
N LEU A 46 3.06 9.53 -0.20
CA LEU A 46 3.01 9.33 -1.64
C LEU A 46 4.33 9.68 -2.30
N ASP A 47 5.13 10.59 -1.73
CA ASP A 47 6.37 11.07 -2.35
C ASP A 47 7.46 9.99 -2.41
N GLY A 48 7.57 9.16 -1.37
CA GLY A 48 8.47 8.00 -1.34
C GLY A 48 8.02 6.80 -2.17
N MET A 49 6.77 6.81 -2.68
CA MET A 49 6.23 5.69 -3.46
C MET A 49 6.59 5.77 -4.94
N THR A 50 6.69 4.60 -5.59
CA THR A 50 6.76 4.51 -7.05
C THR A 50 5.45 4.95 -7.70
N GLU A 51 5.51 5.40 -8.96
CA GLU A 51 4.33 5.84 -9.73
C GLU A 51 3.22 4.78 -9.75
N ARG A 52 3.57 3.51 -9.97
CA ARG A 52 2.61 2.39 -9.96
C ARG A 52 1.92 2.21 -8.60
N ALA A 53 2.67 2.36 -7.51
CA ALA A 53 2.14 2.22 -6.17
C ALA A 53 1.23 3.41 -5.81
N ARG A 54 1.60 4.63 -6.22
CA ARG A 54 0.74 5.83 -6.11
C ARG A 54 -0.57 5.65 -6.86
N GLU A 55 -0.51 5.18 -8.10
CA GLU A 55 -1.69 4.96 -8.94
C GLU A 55 -2.63 3.90 -8.33
N SER A 56 -2.04 2.82 -7.79
CA SER A 56 -2.79 1.76 -7.08
C SER A 56 -3.46 2.29 -5.80
N TYR A 57 -2.77 3.15 -5.04
CA TYR A 57 -3.34 3.81 -3.85
C TYR A 57 -4.50 4.72 -4.21
N LEU A 58 -4.34 5.56 -5.24
CA LEU A 58 -5.41 6.46 -5.71
C LEU A 58 -6.62 5.68 -6.21
N TYR A 59 -6.40 4.57 -6.93
CA TYR A 59 -7.46 3.66 -7.34
C TYR A 59 -8.21 3.08 -6.13
N ALA A 60 -7.48 2.46 -5.20
CA ALA A 60 -8.06 1.84 -4.02
C ALA A 60 -8.90 2.84 -3.21
N ARG A 61 -8.41 4.08 -3.09
CA ARG A 61 -9.11 5.18 -2.41
C ARG A 61 -10.36 5.65 -3.15
N ALA A 62 -10.36 5.64 -4.49
CA ALA A 62 -11.52 6.04 -5.30
C ALA A 62 -12.68 5.03 -5.23
N VAL A 63 -12.38 3.75 -4.99
CA VAL A 63 -13.39 2.67 -4.95
C VAL A 63 -13.73 2.18 -3.54
N ILE A 64 -13.38 2.95 -2.50
CA ILE A 64 -13.81 2.68 -1.11
C ILE A 64 -15.35 2.62 -1.04
N GLY A 65 -15.87 1.63 -0.32
CA GLY A 65 -17.31 1.36 -0.17
C GLY A 65 -17.94 0.66 -1.38
N ARG A 66 -17.20 0.49 -2.48
CA ARG A 66 -17.65 -0.22 -3.68
C ARG A 66 -16.89 -1.52 -3.89
N GLU A 67 -15.57 -1.49 -3.89
CA GLU A 67 -14.72 -2.68 -4.05
C GLU A 67 -13.83 -2.96 -2.83
N TYR A 68 -13.37 -1.90 -2.16
CA TYR A 68 -12.60 -1.98 -0.93
C TYR A 68 -13.40 -1.42 0.24
N ALA A 69 -13.19 -2.00 1.43
CA ALA A 69 -13.69 -1.45 2.68
C ALA A 69 -12.97 -0.13 3.01
N PHE A 70 -13.49 0.58 4.03
CA PHE A 70 -12.77 1.71 4.59
C PHE A 70 -11.38 1.25 5.07
N PRO A 71 -10.31 2.01 4.74
CA PRO A 71 -8.97 1.60 5.08
C PRO A 71 -8.77 1.53 6.59
N GLN A 72 -8.02 0.53 7.04
CA GLN A 72 -7.68 0.31 8.45
C GLN A 72 -6.18 0.52 8.64
N VAL A 73 -5.80 1.25 9.69
CA VAL A 73 -4.41 1.35 10.11
C VAL A 73 -4.07 0.13 10.95
N LEU A 74 -3.08 -0.64 10.50
CA LEU A 74 -2.57 -1.82 11.19
C LEU A 74 -1.19 -1.53 11.75
N SER A 75 -0.97 -1.74 13.04
CA SER A 75 0.37 -1.77 13.60
C SER A 75 1.07 -3.08 13.24
N LEU A 76 2.27 -2.98 12.67
CA LEU A 76 3.16 -4.14 12.46
C LEU A 76 4.04 -4.44 13.68
N ALA A 77 4.02 -3.56 14.69
CA ALA A 77 4.66 -3.81 15.98
C ALA A 77 3.99 -4.99 16.69
N HIS A 78 4.78 -6.02 16.98
CA HIS A 78 4.42 -7.18 17.79
C HIS A 78 4.97 -7.01 19.20
#